data_AF-A0A958LX14-F1
#
_entry.id   AF-A0A958LX14-F1
#
_cell.length_a   1.000
_cell.length_b   1.000
_cell.length_c   1.000
_cell.angle_alpha   90.00
_cell.angle_beta   90.00
_cell.angle_gamma   90.00
#
_symmetry.space_group_name_H-M   'P 1'
#
loop_
_entity.id
_entity.type
_entity.pdbx_description
1 polymer ?
#
loop_
_entity_poly.entity_id
_entity_poly.type
_entity_poly.pdbx_seq_one_letter_code
_entity_poly.pdbx_strand_id
1 'polypeptide(L)' 'MIFQIASGLAGMHKNGFFHRDMKPENLLIYNNVVKLCDLGLAREIRSRPPFTDYVSTRW' A
#
# COMPACT_ATOMS: atom_id res chain seq x y z
N MET A 1 -11.89 7.60 8.75
CA MET A 1 -11.04 7.56 7.54
C MET A 1 -9.71 6.85 7.81
N ILE A 2 -8.87 7.36 8.71
CA ILE A 2 -7.58 6.75 9.10
C ILE A 2 -7.73 5.28 9.52
N PHE A 3 -8.76 4.95 10.29
CA PHE A 3 -9.02 3.58 10.70
C PHE A 3 -9.16 2.61 9.51
N GLN A 4 -9.94 2.95 8.48
CA GLN A 4 -10.12 2.08 7.30
C GLN A 4 -8.82 1.91 6.51
N ILE A 5 -8.02 2.97 6.39
CA ILE A 5 -6.70 2.93 5.75
C ILE A 5 -5.78 1.97 6.52
N ALA A 6 -5.70 2.14 7.85
CA ALA A 6 -4.90 1.30 8.72
C ALA A 6 -5.36 -0.17 8.70
N SER A 7 -6.68 -0.42 8.71
CA SER A 7 -7.23 -1.78 8.59
C SER A 7 -6.90 -2.42 7.25
N GLY A 8 -6.99 -1.68 6.14
CA GLY A 8 -6.60 -2.16 4.81
C GLY A 8 -5.12 -2.51 4.72
N LEU A 9 -4.25 -1.64 5.26
CA LEU A 9 -2.81 -1.88 5.36
C LEU A 9 -2.48 -3.09 6.24
N ALA A 10 -3.14 -3.22 7.40
CA ALA A 10 -2.97 -4.38 8.27
C ALA A 10 -3.36 -5.68 7.55
N GLY A 11 -4.42 -5.67 6.75
CA GLY A 11 -4.81 -6.79 5.90
C GLY A 11 -3.74 -7.14 4.87
N MET A 12 -3.15 -6.14 4.20
CA MET A 12 -2.06 -6.35 3.25
C MET A 12 -0.80 -6.93 3.92
N HIS A 13 -0.40 -6.38 5.07
CA HIS A 13 0.75 -6.86 5.83
C HIS A 13 0.55 -8.29 6.33
N LYS A 14 -0.67 -8.66 6.77
CA LYS A 14 -1.01 -10.03 7.17
C LYS A 14 -0.84 -11.02 6.02
N ASN A 15 -1.09 -10.60 4.79
CA ASN A 15 -0.87 -11.39 3.57
C ASN A 15 0.59 -11.35 3.10
N GLY A 16 1.50 -10.71 3.85
CA GLY A 16 2.92 -10.72 3.54
C GLY A 16 3.34 -9.71 2.48
N PHE A 17 2.59 -8.62 2.26
CA PHE A 17 2.95 -7.57 1.29
C PHE A 17 3.07 -6.18 1.91
N PHE A 18 3.92 -5.33 1.35
CA PHE A 18 3.99 -3.88 1.58
C PHE A 18 3.43 -3.14 0.36
N HIS A 19 2.74 -2.01 0.56
CA HIS A 19 2.23 -1.18 -0.55
C HIS A 19 3.30 -0.29 -1.20
N ARG A 20 4.19 0.30 -0.39
CA ARG A 20 5.31 1.20 -0.77
C ARG A 20 4.99 2.54 -1.47
N ASP A 21 3.74 2.83 -1.85
CA ASP A 21 3.36 4.13 -2.44
C ASP A 21 2.08 4.68 -1.80
N MET A 22 2.08 4.79 -0.46
CA MET A 22 0.92 5.29 0.29
C MET A 22 0.82 6.80 0.19
N LYS A 23 -0.26 7.27 -0.45
CA LYS A 23 -0.55 8.68 -0.71
C LYS A 23 -2.05 8.88 -0.98
N PRO A 24 -2.61 10.10 -0.81
CA PRO A 24 -4.04 10.35 -0.99
C PRO A 24 -4.59 9.91 -2.36
N GLU A 25 -3.79 10.03 -3.42
CA GLU A 25 -4.16 9.65 -4.78
C GLU A 25 -4.42 8.14 -4.91
N ASN A 26 -3.82 7.33 -4.02
CA ASN A 26 -3.97 5.87 -3.99
C ASN A 26 -5.07 5.41 -3.01
N LEU A 27 -5.91 6.33 -2.52
CA LEU A 27 -7.05 6.05 -1.65
C LEU A 27 -8.36 6.33 -2.38
N LEU A 28 -8.98 5.28 -2.92
CA LEU A 28 -10.30 5.40 -3.54
C LEU A 28 -11.37 5.48 -2.46
N ILE A 29 -12.31 6.40 -2.61
CA ILE A 29 -13.43 6.58 -1.67
C ILE A 29 -14.74 6.40 -2.43
N TYR A 30 -15.58 5.48 -1.99
CA TYR A 30 -16.92 5.28 -2.52
C TYR A 30 -17.88 4.90 -1.40
N ASN A 31 -19.00 5.61 -1.26
CA ASN A 31 -20.00 5.38 -0.22
C ASN A 31 -19.41 5.24 1.19
N ASN A 32 -18.53 6.17 1.60
CA ASN A 32 -17.80 6.15 2.87
C ASN A 32 -16.88 4.93 3.10
N VAL A 33 -16.61 4.14 2.08
CA VAL A 33 -15.64 3.03 2.10
C VAL A 33 -14.35 3.46 1.43
N VAL A 34 -13.23 3.26 2.12
CA VAL A 34 -11.87 3.49 1.59
C VAL A 34 -11.32 2.19 1.00
N LYS A 35 -10.75 2.25 -0.20
CA LYS A 35 -10.03 1.15 -0.85
C LYS A 35 -8.62 1.60 -1.23
N LEU A 36 -7.64 0.78 -0.90
CA LEU A 36 -6.25 0.96 -1.35
C LEU A 36 -6.14 0.55 -2.82
N CYS A 37 -5.51 1.38 -3.65
CA CYS A 37 -5.26 1.08 -5.06
C CYS A 37 -3.80 1.34 -5.46
N ASP A 38 -3.45 0.99 -6.70
CA ASP A 38 -2.08 1.07 -7.23
C ASP A 38 -1.06 0.22 -6.45
N LEU A 39 -1.17 -1.10 -6.66
CA LEU A 39 -0.24 -2.09 -6.11
C LEU A 39 0.97 -2.33 -7.02
N GLY A 40 1.22 -1.47 -8.01
CA GLY A 40 2.33 -1.63 -8.96
C GLY A 40 3.69 -1.64 -8.27
N LEU A 41 3.78 -0.98 -7.11
CA LEU A 41 4.97 -0.94 -6.28
C LEU A 41 4.91 -1.91 -5.08
N ALA A 42 3.86 -2.73 -4.95
CA ALA A 42 3.75 -3.64 -3.82
C ALA A 42 4.82 -4.73 -3.85
N ARG A 43 5.30 -5.16 -2.68
CA ARG A 43 6.36 -6.19 -2.54
C ARG A 43 6.11 -7.13 -1.39
N GLU A 44 6.52 -8.38 -1.56
CA GLU A 44 6.48 -9.37 -0.49
C GLU A 44 7.46 -8.97 0.63
N ILE A 45 7.01 -9.05 1.88
CA ILE A 45 7.81 -8.73 3.07
C ILE A 45 9.06 -9.63 3.16
N ARG A 46 8.94 -10.88 2.68
CA ARG A 46 10.01 -11.88 2.70
C ARG A 46 10.85 -11.92 1.42
N SER A 47 10.67 -10.99 0.48
CA SER A 47 11.45 -10.99 -0.75
C SER A 47 12.94 -10.88 -0.43
N ARG A 48 13.76 -11.76 -1.03
CA ARG A 48 15.21 -11.77 -0.81
C ARG A 48 15.83 -10.44 -1.27
N PRO A 49 16.83 -9.91 -0.55
CA PRO A 49 17.59 -8.76 -0.99
C PRO A 49 18.17 -8.96 -2.40
N PRO A 50 18.40 -7.89 -3.18
CA PRO A 50 18.33 -6.49 -2.76
C PRO A 50 16.91 -5.90 -2.88
N PHE A 51 16.45 -5.22 -1.82
CA PHE A 51 15.33 -4.29 -1.99
C PHE A 51 15.86 -3.11 -2.80
N THR A 52 15.23 -2.78 -3.93
CA THR A 52 15.49 -1.48 -4.59
C THR A 52 15.21 -0.36 -3.60
N ASP A 53 16.25 0.39 -3.21
CA ASP A 53 16.24 1.35 -2.09
C ASP A 53 15.23 2.48 -2.25
N TYR A 54 14.95 2.89 -3.49
CA TYR A 54 14.03 4.00 -3.76
C TYR A 54 13.06 3.65 -4.88
N VAL A 55 11.79 3.49 -4.52
CA VAL A 55 10.69 3.27 -5.46
C VAL A 55 9.48 4.04 -4.97
N SER A 56 9.23 5.20 -5.57
CA SER A 56 8.03 6.01 -5.39
C SER A 56 7.75 6.77 -6.68
N THR A 57 6.50 7.16 -6.89
CA THR A 57 6.14 8.06 -7.98
C THR A 57 6.87 9.40 -7.79
N ARG A 58 7.70 9.80 -8.76
CA ARG A 58 8.31 11.14 -8.78
C ARG A 58 7.28 12.14 -9.31
N TRP A 59 7.12 13.25 -8.60
CA TRP A 59 6.33 14.40 -9.02
C TRP A 59 7.28 15.52 -9.43
#